data_AF-A0A9D1K8X8-F1
#
_entry.id   AF-A0A9D1K8X8-F1
#
_cell.length_a   1.000
_cell.length_b   1.000
_cell.length_c   1.000
_cell.angle_alpha   90.00
_cell.angle_beta   90.00
_cell.angle_gamma   90.00
#
_symmetry.space_group_name_H-M   'P 1'
#
loop_
_entity.id
_entity.type
_entity.pdbx_description
1 polymer ?
#
loop_
_entity_poly.entity_id
_entity_poly.type
_entity_poly.pdbx_seq_one_letter_code
_entity_poly.pdbx_strand_id
1 'polypeptide(L)'
;MAKIKARVVPEGNIGGLYNPLTLILLDADDVKAAGLDYEQAMKVAATYTDGPCGIDIYDRNTITTTSDGLLAECGMVAIGASDQGLVNPKYGWLPMYEEPYTEEIVKEEPNLKAWQMLYPGYRLVKGPSPDYKKLPVHNAVMTGKAGNNNSASEIMNLVTMREMLFPFLGLRSLFWGDDVRIGHAGPVFSVSIGMMFPERYGRISYFPTCESGNTLHNSGAFAQTLKKDLPCVTCTKKMFAGYIIRHLNCGLVPARDIACAPSILTLACCMGKEIAWERITDRAWVELDSVGFTREYFDSLPRLTEEEILERADELIPGMEDAVTVKAADIVLDVEIEF
;
A
#
# COMPACT_ATOMS: atom_id res chain seq x y z
N MET A 1 -32.48 -3.29 15.15
CA MET A 1 -31.05 -3.60 15.12
C MET A 1 -30.40 -2.63 14.18
N ALA A 2 -29.29 -2.04 14.60
CA ALA A 2 -28.50 -1.18 13.73
C ALA A 2 -27.68 -2.06 12.78
N LYS A 3 -27.16 -1.46 11.71
CA LYS A 3 -26.38 -2.17 10.70
C LYS A 3 -25.21 -1.32 10.24
N ILE A 4 -24.11 -1.97 9.94
CA ILE A 4 -22.97 -1.36 9.24
C ILE A 4 -22.71 -2.13 7.94
N LYS A 5 -22.44 -1.40 6.86
CA LYS A 5 -22.05 -1.99 5.58
C LYS A 5 -20.57 -2.32 5.59
N ALA A 6 -20.21 -3.44 4.98
CA ALA A 6 -18.84 -3.87 4.86
C ALA A 6 -18.59 -4.53 3.51
N ARG A 7 -17.36 -4.41 3.02
CA ARG A 7 -16.85 -5.20 1.90
C ARG A 7 -15.90 -6.24 2.44
N VAL A 8 -16.12 -7.50 2.10
CA VAL A 8 -15.42 -8.63 2.71
C VAL A 8 -14.68 -9.45 1.66
N VAL A 9 -13.37 -9.60 1.83
CA VAL A 9 -12.58 -10.61 1.12
C VAL A 9 -12.49 -11.84 2.02
N PRO A 10 -13.13 -12.97 1.68
CA PRO A 10 -13.14 -14.15 2.53
C PRO A 10 -11.75 -14.79 2.62
N GLU A 11 -11.47 -15.46 3.75
CA GLU A 11 -10.34 -16.40 3.83
C GLU A 11 -10.52 -17.51 2.77
N GLY A 12 -9.42 -17.94 2.14
CA GLY A 12 -9.44 -19.02 1.16
C GLY A 12 -8.91 -18.61 -0.20
N ASN A 13 -9.36 -19.28 -1.26
CA ASN A 13 -8.82 -19.04 -2.60
C ASN A 13 -9.36 -17.75 -3.21
N ILE A 14 -8.48 -16.82 -3.54
CA ILE A 14 -8.76 -15.64 -4.36
C ILE A 14 -7.80 -15.64 -5.57
N GLY A 15 -8.36 -15.63 -6.78
CA GLY A 15 -7.55 -15.58 -8.00
C GLY A 15 -6.51 -16.71 -8.14
N GLY A 16 -6.72 -17.88 -7.53
CA GLY A 16 -5.80 -19.01 -7.56
C GLY A 16 -4.81 -19.07 -6.39
N LEU A 17 -4.75 -18.05 -5.52
CA LEU A 17 -3.86 -17.99 -4.36
C LEU A 17 -4.65 -18.00 -3.05
N TYR A 18 -4.01 -18.41 -1.95
CA TYR A 18 -4.66 -18.51 -0.64
C TYR A 18 -4.55 -17.20 0.16
N ASN A 19 -5.68 -16.52 0.36
CA ASN A 19 -5.83 -15.44 1.32
C ASN A 19 -5.85 -16.00 2.76
N PRO A 20 -4.90 -15.61 3.65
CA PRO A 20 -4.72 -16.25 4.94
C PRO A 20 -5.72 -15.82 6.02
N LEU A 21 -6.40 -14.68 5.84
CA LEU A 21 -7.37 -14.12 6.78
C LEU A 21 -8.62 -13.67 6.03
N THR A 22 -9.76 -13.62 6.71
CA THR A 22 -10.85 -12.78 6.20
C THR A 22 -10.42 -11.31 6.31
N LEU A 23 -10.71 -10.49 5.31
CA LEU A 23 -10.42 -9.05 5.32
C LEU A 23 -11.73 -8.28 5.24
N ILE A 24 -12.02 -7.47 6.24
CA ILE A 24 -13.22 -6.62 6.30
C ILE A 24 -12.81 -5.17 6.07
N LEU A 25 -13.36 -4.56 5.03
CA LEU A 25 -13.12 -3.17 4.65
C LEU A 25 -14.39 -2.37 4.95
N LEU A 26 -14.26 -1.35 5.81
CA LEU A 26 -15.34 -0.46 6.22
C LEU A 26 -15.15 0.94 5.64
N ASP A 27 -16.26 1.63 5.40
CA ASP A 27 -16.27 3.04 5.03
C ASP A 27 -16.48 3.90 6.29
N ALA A 28 -15.63 4.90 6.51
CA ALA A 28 -15.70 5.82 7.65
C ALA A 28 -17.03 6.59 7.68
N ASP A 29 -17.62 6.91 6.52
CA ASP A 29 -18.92 7.57 6.46
C ASP A 29 -20.05 6.64 6.90
N ASP A 30 -19.98 5.35 6.56
CA ASP A 30 -20.95 4.34 7.02
C ASP A 30 -20.80 4.05 8.52
N VAL A 31 -19.57 4.02 9.04
CA VAL A 31 -19.29 3.91 10.49
C VAL A 31 -19.95 5.07 11.24
N LYS A 32 -19.75 6.30 10.76
CA LYS A 32 -20.33 7.51 11.35
C LYS A 32 -21.85 7.52 11.24
N ALA A 33 -22.41 7.12 10.09
CA ALA A 33 -23.86 7.04 9.88
C ALA A 33 -24.52 6.01 10.81
N ALA A 34 -23.79 4.94 11.17
CA ALA A 34 -24.22 3.94 12.14
C ALA A 34 -24.09 4.41 13.61
N GLY A 35 -23.57 5.61 13.86
CA GLY A 35 -23.42 6.19 15.20
C GLY A 35 -22.29 5.57 16.02
N LEU A 36 -21.31 4.95 15.35
CA LEU A 36 -20.18 4.29 15.98
C LEU A 36 -18.90 5.14 15.88
N ASP A 37 -18.02 4.99 16.87
CA ASP A 37 -16.60 5.32 16.70
C ASP A 37 -15.82 4.17 16.04
N TYR A 38 -14.55 4.40 15.71
CA TYR A 38 -13.72 3.39 15.05
C TYR A 38 -13.48 2.14 15.92
N GLU A 39 -13.32 2.28 17.24
CA GLU A 39 -13.12 1.13 18.12
C GLU A 39 -14.37 0.24 18.17
N GLN A 40 -15.54 0.87 18.29
CA GLN A 40 -16.83 0.19 18.28
C GLN A 40 -17.06 -0.50 16.93
N ALA A 41 -16.75 0.17 15.81
CA ALA A 41 -16.85 -0.41 14.48
C ALA A 41 -15.96 -1.65 14.33
N MET A 42 -14.73 -1.64 14.86
CA MET A 42 -13.85 -2.82 14.85
C MET A 42 -14.47 -3.99 15.61
N LYS A 43 -15.07 -3.73 16.79
CA LYS A 43 -15.73 -4.77 17.60
C LYS A 43 -16.97 -5.33 16.91
N VAL A 44 -17.76 -4.48 16.26
CA VAL A 44 -18.92 -4.91 15.46
C VAL A 44 -18.46 -5.73 14.26
N ALA A 45 -17.50 -5.25 13.48
CA ALA A 45 -16.98 -5.98 12.33
C ALA A 45 -16.39 -7.34 12.70
N ALA A 46 -15.74 -7.44 13.87
CA ALA A 46 -15.20 -8.70 14.34
C ALA A 46 -16.25 -9.80 14.49
N THR A 47 -17.52 -9.48 14.79
CA THR A 47 -18.59 -10.49 14.96
C THR A 47 -19.02 -11.17 13.67
N TYR A 48 -18.57 -10.66 12.50
CA TYR A 48 -18.89 -11.26 11.20
C TYR A 48 -18.36 -12.69 11.06
N THR A 49 -17.22 -13.00 11.69
CA THR A 49 -16.59 -14.33 11.58
C THR A 49 -15.91 -14.76 12.88
N ASP A 50 -16.00 -16.05 13.18
CA ASP A 50 -15.23 -16.68 14.27
C ASP A 50 -13.77 -16.96 13.85
N GLY A 51 -13.46 -16.82 12.55
CA GLY A 51 -12.12 -17.00 12.00
C GLY A 51 -11.19 -15.81 12.25
N PRO A 52 -9.90 -15.95 11.92
CA PRO A 52 -8.95 -14.85 12.04
C PRO A 52 -9.17 -13.84 10.90
N CYS A 53 -9.16 -12.55 11.25
CA CYS A 53 -9.61 -11.49 10.38
C CYS A 53 -8.78 -10.21 10.51
N GLY A 54 -8.47 -9.57 9.38
CA GLY A 54 -8.03 -8.17 9.33
C GLY A 54 -9.25 -7.25 9.15
N ILE A 55 -9.25 -6.09 9.79
CA ILE A 55 -10.35 -5.12 9.71
C ILE A 55 -9.76 -3.74 9.46
N ASP A 56 -10.15 -3.08 8.38
CA ASP A 56 -9.60 -1.78 8.01
C ASP A 56 -10.74 -0.78 7.74
N ILE A 57 -10.57 0.46 8.18
CA ILE A 57 -11.53 1.55 7.95
C ILE A 57 -10.89 2.55 6.99
N TYR A 58 -11.57 2.86 5.90
CA TYR A 58 -11.14 3.79 4.87
C TYR A 58 -12.02 5.04 4.86
N ASP A 59 -11.41 6.20 4.61
CA ASP A 59 -12.14 7.46 4.45
C ASP A 59 -11.90 8.02 3.04
N ARG A 60 -12.97 8.10 2.25
CA ARG A 60 -12.94 8.59 0.87
C ARG A 60 -12.49 10.04 0.74
N ASN A 61 -12.56 10.83 1.81
CA ASN A 61 -12.20 12.24 1.85
C ASN A 61 -10.74 12.47 2.30
N THR A 62 -9.95 11.40 2.37
CA THR A 62 -8.54 11.45 2.78
C THR A 62 -7.62 10.96 1.66
N ILE A 63 -6.34 11.31 1.76
CA ILE A 63 -5.26 10.75 0.96
C ILE A 63 -4.22 10.11 1.89
N THR A 64 -3.40 9.22 1.34
CA THR A 64 -2.24 8.63 2.01
C THR A 64 -1.06 8.48 1.06
N THR A 65 0.11 8.20 1.59
CA THR A 65 1.34 7.97 0.82
C THR A 65 1.53 6.47 0.59
N THR A 66 1.66 6.03 -0.66
CA THR A 66 2.14 4.67 -1.00
C THR A 66 3.61 4.50 -0.58
N SER A 67 4.10 3.26 -0.48
CA SER A 67 5.53 3.00 -0.23
C SER A 67 6.46 3.67 -1.24
N ASP A 68 5.98 3.92 -2.46
CA ASP A 68 6.76 4.56 -3.53
C ASP A 68 6.82 6.10 -3.39
N GLY A 69 6.11 6.69 -2.43
CA GLY A 69 5.99 8.14 -2.24
C GLY A 69 4.86 8.79 -3.02
N LEU A 70 4.05 8.03 -3.74
CA LEU A 70 2.88 8.53 -4.47
C LEU A 70 1.72 8.79 -3.49
N LEU A 71 1.08 9.95 -3.58
CA LEU A 71 -0.16 10.24 -2.87
C LEU A 71 -1.33 9.54 -3.55
N ALA A 72 -2.23 8.95 -2.78
CA ALA A 72 -3.42 8.29 -3.30
C ALA A 72 -4.61 8.51 -2.39
N GLU A 73 -5.79 8.71 -2.99
CA GLU A 73 -7.03 8.94 -2.27
C GLU A 73 -7.54 7.69 -1.56
N CYS A 74 -8.51 7.90 -0.68
CA CYS A 74 -9.14 6.90 0.15
C CYS A 74 -8.17 6.29 1.16
N GLY A 75 -7.53 7.15 1.95
CA GLY A 75 -6.61 6.73 3.00
C GLY A 75 -7.30 5.89 4.08
N MET A 76 -6.50 5.04 4.73
CA MET A 76 -6.94 4.26 5.87
C MET A 76 -6.92 5.14 7.12
N VAL A 77 -7.98 5.08 7.93
CA VAL A 77 -8.10 5.85 9.18
C VAL A 77 -8.00 4.98 10.43
N ALA A 78 -8.14 3.66 10.29
CA ALA A 78 -7.86 2.69 11.34
C ALA A 78 -7.55 1.29 10.77
N ILE A 79 -6.75 0.52 11.49
CA ILE A 79 -6.50 -0.90 11.23
C ILE A 79 -6.81 -1.74 12.46
N GLY A 80 -7.16 -3.00 12.22
CA GLY A 80 -7.61 -3.94 13.22
C GLY A 80 -7.28 -5.38 12.85
N ALA A 81 -7.21 -6.22 13.87
CA ALA A 81 -7.15 -7.67 13.77
C ALA A 81 -8.13 -8.27 14.78
N SER A 82 -8.87 -9.29 14.38
CA SER A 82 -9.78 -10.05 15.23
C SER A 82 -9.61 -11.56 15.04
N ASP A 83 -10.08 -12.31 16.03
CA ASP A 83 -10.19 -13.76 15.98
C ASP A 83 -11.29 -14.17 16.98
N GLN A 84 -12.07 -15.22 16.66
CA GLN A 84 -13.20 -15.68 17.49
C GLN A 84 -14.21 -14.58 17.83
N GLY A 85 -14.49 -13.67 16.89
CA GLY A 85 -15.43 -12.57 17.14
C GLY A 85 -14.90 -11.45 18.06
N LEU A 86 -13.62 -11.48 18.43
CA LEU A 86 -13.04 -10.59 19.44
C LEU A 86 -11.89 -9.76 18.87
N VAL A 87 -11.75 -8.54 19.37
CA VAL A 87 -10.59 -7.66 19.15
C VAL A 87 -9.82 -7.55 20.46
N ASN A 88 -8.51 -7.77 20.43
CA ASN A 88 -7.67 -7.60 21.60
C ASN A 88 -7.69 -6.11 22.02
N PRO A 89 -8.06 -5.78 23.27
CA PRO A 89 -8.25 -4.39 23.68
C PRO A 89 -6.95 -3.58 23.71
N LYS A 90 -5.78 -4.23 23.77
CA LYS A 90 -4.48 -3.56 23.88
C LYS A 90 -3.70 -3.55 22.57
N TYR A 91 -3.85 -4.58 21.74
CA TYR A 91 -3.02 -4.79 20.55
C TYR A 91 -3.84 -5.03 19.29
N GLY A 92 -5.16 -5.16 19.38
CA GLY A 92 -6.00 -5.60 18.28
C GLY A 92 -6.40 -4.50 17.32
N TRP A 93 -6.14 -3.22 17.61
CA TRP A 93 -6.45 -2.13 16.70
C TRP A 93 -5.60 -0.88 16.96
N LEU A 94 -5.49 -0.02 15.94
CA LEU A 94 -4.85 1.30 16.01
C LEU A 94 -5.56 2.30 15.07
N PRO A 95 -5.77 3.56 15.49
CA PRO A 95 -6.14 4.65 14.59
C PRO A 95 -4.92 5.16 13.83
N MET A 96 -5.13 5.75 12.65
CA MET A 96 -4.09 6.40 11.86
C MET A 96 -3.90 7.87 12.25
N TYR A 97 -2.69 8.38 12.02
CA TYR A 97 -2.33 9.79 12.24
C TYR A 97 -2.83 10.66 11.09
N GLU A 98 -3.52 11.76 11.43
CA GLU A 98 -3.83 12.82 10.46
C GLU A 98 -2.74 13.90 10.53
N GLU A 99 -2.02 14.09 9.42
CA GLU A 99 -0.97 15.09 9.30
C GLU A 99 -1.58 16.44 8.88
N PRO A 100 -1.44 17.50 9.68
CA PRO A 100 -1.88 18.84 9.27
C PRO A 100 -1.01 19.36 8.12
N TYR A 101 -1.64 20.01 7.14
CA TYR A 101 -0.89 20.67 6.08
C TYR A 101 -0.09 21.87 6.61
N THR A 102 1.21 21.88 6.34
CA THR A 102 2.09 23.04 6.55
C THR A 102 3.12 23.14 5.41
N GLU A 103 3.63 24.33 5.16
CA GLU A 103 4.72 24.52 4.18
C GLU A 103 6.02 23.86 4.67
N GLU A 104 6.19 23.73 5.99
CA GLU A 104 7.30 23.04 6.62
C GLU A 104 7.28 21.54 6.30
N ILE A 105 6.13 20.87 6.43
CA ILE A 105 6.06 19.43 6.12
C ILE A 105 6.28 19.15 4.65
N VAL A 106 5.85 20.04 3.74
CA VAL A 106 6.13 19.91 2.29
C VAL A 106 7.63 20.06 1.99
N LYS A 107 8.37 20.82 2.79
CA LYS A 107 9.85 20.92 2.65
C LYS A 107 10.55 19.69 3.19
N GLU A 108 10.05 19.12 4.30
CA GLU A 108 10.60 17.90 4.92
C GLU A 108 10.30 16.65 4.06
N GLU A 109 9.08 16.57 3.52
CA GLU A 109 8.56 15.46 2.72
C GLU A 109 8.18 15.98 1.32
N PRO A 110 9.15 16.08 0.41
CA PRO A 110 8.95 16.74 -0.88
C PRO A 110 7.92 16.06 -1.80
N ASN A 111 7.54 14.80 -1.56
CA ASN A 111 6.44 14.16 -2.28
C ASN A 111 5.10 14.90 -2.06
N LEU A 112 4.94 15.57 -0.91
CA LEU A 112 3.73 16.30 -0.55
C LEU A 112 3.49 17.55 -1.39
N LYS A 113 4.43 17.97 -2.24
CA LYS A 113 4.16 18.99 -3.27
C LYS A 113 2.97 18.62 -4.15
N ALA A 114 2.78 17.32 -4.39
CA ALA A 114 1.64 16.83 -5.17
C ALA A 114 0.29 16.95 -4.42
N TRP A 115 0.29 17.16 -3.10
CA TRP A 115 -0.93 17.19 -2.29
C TRP A 115 -1.87 18.30 -2.75
N GLN A 116 -1.44 19.56 -2.74
CA GLN A 116 -2.31 20.67 -3.14
C GLN A 116 -2.60 20.69 -4.65
N MET A 117 -1.71 20.12 -5.47
CA MET A 117 -1.87 20.08 -6.92
C MET A 117 -2.89 19.03 -7.38
N LEU A 118 -2.85 17.83 -6.78
CA LEU A 118 -3.70 16.71 -7.18
C LEU A 118 -4.94 16.56 -6.31
N TYR A 119 -4.86 16.98 -5.05
CA TYR A 119 -5.84 16.67 -4.01
C TYR A 119 -6.19 17.89 -3.14
N PRO A 120 -6.63 19.00 -3.74
CA PRO A 120 -7.02 20.18 -2.98
C PRO A 120 -8.17 19.83 -2.03
N GLY A 121 -8.02 20.17 -0.74
CA GLY A 121 -9.03 19.96 0.29
C GLY A 121 -9.08 18.56 0.92
N TYR A 122 -8.26 17.61 0.45
CA TYR A 122 -8.15 16.30 1.10
C TYR A 122 -7.26 16.37 2.34
N ARG A 123 -7.59 15.56 3.35
CA ARG A 123 -6.77 15.39 4.57
C ARG A 123 -5.74 14.28 4.37
N LEU A 124 -4.51 14.46 4.84
CA LEU A 124 -3.48 13.43 4.75
C LEU A 124 -3.51 12.53 5.98
N VAL A 125 -3.71 11.24 5.76
CA VAL A 125 -3.59 10.20 6.78
C VAL A 125 -2.36 9.35 6.52
N LYS A 126 -1.57 9.10 7.56
CA LYS A 126 -0.31 8.35 7.48
C LYS A 126 -0.45 7.00 8.19
N GLY A 127 0.65 6.51 8.80
CA GLY A 127 0.64 5.32 9.64
C GLY A 127 -0.04 5.55 10.99
N PRO A 128 0.07 4.59 11.93
CA PRO A 128 -0.70 4.66 13.16
C PRO A 128 -0.31 5.81 14.08
N SER A 129 -1.30 6.33 14.81
CA SER A 129 -1.17 7.55 15.59
C SER A 129 -0.13 7.44 16.72
N PRO A 130 0.84 8.36 16.79
CA PRO A 130 1.86 8.39 17.83
C PRO A 130 1.26 8.66 19.22
N ASP A 131 0.15 9.41 19.26
CA ASP A 131 -0.56 9.82 20.48
C ASP A 131 -1.41 8.68 21.06
N TYR A 132 -1.83 7.74 20.21
CA TYR A 132 -2.62 6.60 20.66
C TYR A 132 -1.74 5.55 21.36
N LYS A 133 -0.61 5.20 20.75
CA LYS A 133 0.33 4.23 21.31
C LYS A 133 1.72 4.42 20.74
N LYS A 134 2.73 4.38 21.62
CA LYS A 134 4.13 4.34 21.17
C LYS A 134 4.38 3.06 20.39
N LEU A 135 4.77 3.21 19.13
CA LEU A 135 5.09 2.10 18.24
C LEU A 135 6.61 1.86 18.13
N PRO A 136 7.03 0.61 17.86
CA PRO A 136 8.37 0.33 17.38
C PRO A 136 8.50 0.79 15.91
N VAL A 137 9.64 0.49 15.26
CA VAL A 137 9.92 0.91 13.88
C VAL A 137 8.82 0.45 12.91
N HIS A 138 8.37 -0.81 13.04
CA HIS A 138 7.24 -1.37 12.29
C HIS A 138 5.96 -1.38 13.14
N ASN A 139 4.82 -1.26 12.47
CA ASN A 139 3.53 -1.31 13.13
C ASN A 139 2.78 -2.60 12.80
N ALA A 140 2.06 -3.12 13.80
CA ALA A 140 1.18 -4.26 13.65
C ALA A 140 0.08 -4.24 14.71
N VAL A 141 -1.06 -4.79 14.34
CA VAL A 141 -2.15 -5.13 15.26
C VAL A 141 -2.37 -6.64 15.23
N MET A 142 -2.71 -7.20 16.38
CA MET A 142 -2.79 -8.64 16.57
C MET A 142 -3.91 -9.02 17.54
N THR A 143 -4.69 -10.01 17.13
CA THR A 143 -5.65 -10.72 17.99
C THR A 143 -5.68 -12.19 17.62
N GLY A 144 -5.45 -13.08 18.59
CA GLY A 144 -5.44 -14.52 18.36
C GLY A 144 -4.45 -14.93 17.27
N LYS A 145 -4.94 -15.60 16.23
CA LYS A 145 -4.16 -16.03 15.06
C LYS A 145 -3.96 -14.90 14.03
N ALA A 146 -4.69 -13.80 14.10
CA ALA A 146 -4.65 -12.74 13.08
C ALA A 146 -3.55 -11.71 13.38
N GLY A 147 -2.74 -11.41 12.36
CA GLY A 147 -1.85 -10.25 12.31
C GLY A 147 -2.16 -9.38 11.10
N ASN A 148 -2.30 -8.08 11.33
CA ASN A 148 -2.46 -7.05 10.29
C ASN A 148 -1.35 -6.01 10.51
N ASN A 149 -0.40 -5.94 9.58
CA ASN A 149 0.84 -5.18 9.74
C ASN A 149 0.96 -4.03 8.74
N ASN A 150 1.91 -3.11 9.00
CA ASN A 150 2.38 -2.10 8.05
C ASN A 150 1.22 -1.30 7.39
N SER A 151 0.27 -0.88 8.21
CA SER A 151 -1.00 -0.28 7.75
C SER A 151 -1.67 -1.13 6.67
N ALA A 152 -2.00 -2.37 7.05
CA ALA A 152 -2.66 -3.41 6.25
C ALA A 152 -1.95 -3.88 4.99
N SER A 153 -0.70 -3.45 4.74
CA SER A 153 -0.01 -3.90 3.53
C SER A 153 0.45 -5.35 3.58
N GLU A 154 0.48 -5.99 4.75
CA GLU A 154 0.75 -7.42 4.87
C GLU A 154 -0.15 -8.00 5.97
N ILE A 155 -0.89 -9.04 5.61
CA ILE A 155 -1.78 -9.74 6.52
C ILE A 155 -1.31 -11.18 6.67
N MET A 156 -1.36 -11.68 7.89
CA MET A 156 -0.78 -12.98 8.21
C MET A 156 -1.59 -13.75 9.24
N ASN A 157 -1.64 -15.06 9.04
CA ASN A 157 -2.09 -15.99 10.04
C ASN A 157 -0.86 -16.46 10.84
N LEU A 158 -0.74 -15.97 12.06
CA LEU A 158 0.41 -16.13 12.96
C LEU A 158 0.65 -17.59 13.40
N VAL A 159 -0.31 -18.48 13.20
CA VAL A 159 -0.16 -19.91 13.53
C VAL A 159 0.29 -20.73 12.32
N THR A 160 -0.32 -20.47 11.15
CA THR A 160 0.05 -21.17 9.91
C THR A 160 1.27 -20.57 9.22
N MET A 161 1.70 -19.38 9.66
CA MET A 161 2.76 -18.57 9.05
C MET A 161 2.49 -18.25 7.57
N ARG A 162 1.21 -18.29 7.16
CA ARG A 162 0.79 -17.84 5.84
C ARG A 162 0.62 -16.33 5.86
N GLU A 163 1.16 -15.69 4.86
CA GLU A 163 1.16 -14.23 4.69
C GLU A 163 0.72 -13.89 3.27
N MET A 164 0.05 -12.75 3.12
CA MET A 164 -0.29 -12.18 1.83
C MET A 164 -0.07 -10.67 1.85
N LEU A 165 0.52 -10.16 0.77
CA LEU A 165 0.79 -8.75 0.57
C LEU A 165 -0.44 -8.05 -0.04
N PHE A 166 -0.76 -6.89 0.50
CA PHE A 166 -1.82 -6.00 0.07
C PHE A 166 -1.32 -4.55 -0.06
N PRO A 167 -0.41 -4.25 -1.00
CA PRO A 167 0.00 -2.88 -1.29
C PRO A 167 -1.20 -1.95 -1.40
N PHE A 168 -1.08 -0.71 -0.89
CA PHE A 168 -2.21 0.19 -0.68
C PHE A 168 -3.15 0.33 -1.89
N LEU A 169 -2.60 0.47 -3.10
CA LEU A 169 -3.44 0.61 -4.30
C LEU A 169 -4.26 -0.65 -4.60
N GLY A 170 -3.79 -1.85 -4.22
CA GLY A 170 -4.58 -3.08 -4.29
C GLY A 170 -5.75 -3.07 -3.29
N LEU A 171 -5.51 -2.68 -2.04
CA LEU A 171 -6.56 -2.50 -1.04
C LEU A 171 -7.60 -1.46 -1.46
N ARG A 172 -7.12 -0.32 -1.96
CA ARG A 172 -7.96 0.74 -2.53
C ARG A 172 -8.82 0.18 -3.65
N SER A 173 -8.26 -0.58 -4.59
CA SER A 173 -9.02 -1.20 -5.67
C SER A 173 -10.11 -2.15 -5.16
N LEU A 174 -9.81 -3.00 -4.17
CA LEU A 174 -10.82 -3.86 -3.53
C LEU A 174 -11.93 -3.03 -2.86
N PHE A 175 -11.57 -1.97 -2.15
CA PHE A 175 -12.51 -1.07 -1.49
C PHE A 175 -13.42 -0.32 -2.47
N TRP A 176 -12.89 0.13 -3.61
CA TRP A 176 -13.67 0.82 -4.65
C TRP A 176 -14.41 -0.14 -5.59
N GLY A 177 -14.02 -1.41 -5.63
CA GLY A 177 -14.60 -2.40 -6.54
C GLY A 177 -13.96 -2.37 -7.92
N ASP A 178 -12.76 -1.82 -8.03
CA ASP A 178 -11.96 -1.82 -9.25
C ASP A 178 -11.33 -3.20 -9.49
N ASP A 179 -10.89 -3.46 -10.72
CA ASP A 179 -10.11 -4.65 -11.04
C ASP A 179 -8.77 -4.68 -10.28
N VAL A 180 -8.39 -5.87 -9.82
CA VAL A 180 -7.13 -6.14 -9.13
C VAL A 180 -6.29 -7.15 -9.90
N ARG A 181 -4.99 -7.17 -9.61
CA ARG A 181 -4.10 -8.24 -10.04
C ARG A 181 -3.73 -9.10 -8.85
N ILE A 182 -3.72 -10.41 -9.05
CA ILE A 182 -3.36 -11.40 -8.02
C ILE A 182 -2.29 -12.32 -8.60
N GLY A 183 -1.16 -12.44 -7.90
CA GLY A 183 -0.02 -13.24 -8.32
C GLY A 183 1.02 -13.39 -7.20
N HIS A 184 2.13 -14.05 -7.49
CA HIS A 184 3.28 -14.02 -6.59
C HIS A 184 4.06 -12.73 -6.81
N ALA A 185 4.62 -12.15 -5.76
CA ALA A 185 5.38 -10.91 -5.86
C ALA A 185 6.48 -11.01 -6.95
N GLY A 186 7.18 -12.15 -7.02
CA GLY A 186 8.30 -12.32 -7.93
C GLY A 186 9.51 -11.45 -7.55
N PRO A 187 10.62 -11.58 -8.29
CA PRO A 187 11.89 -10.97 -7.92
C PRO A 187 11.87 -9.44 -8.05
N VAL A 188 11.24 -8.90 -9.09
CA VAL A 188 11.23 -7.44 -9.32
C VAL A 188 10.38 -6.73 -8.26
N PHE A 189 9.20 -7.26 -7.93
CA PHE A 189 8.37 -6.68 -6.88
C PHE A 189 9.06 -6.80 -5.52
N SER A 190 9.74 -7.95 -5.26
CA SER A 190 10.56 -8.14 -4.07
C SER A 190 11.65 -7.06 -3.94
N VAL A 191 12.34 -6.68 -5.02
CA VAL A 191 13.28 -5.53 -4.98
C VAL A 191 12.53 -4.21 -4.79
N SER A 192 11.45 -3.99 -5.53
CA SER A 192 10.70 -2.74 -5.54
C SER A 192 10.16 -2.35 -4.15
N ILE A 193 9.69 -3.31 -3.34
CA ILE A 193 9.20 -3.05 -1.98
C ILE A 193 10.29 -2.41 -1.10
N GLY A 194 11.57 -2.69 -1.37
CA GLY A 194 12.70 -2.12 -0.65
C GLY A 194 12.99 -0.68 -1.04
N MET A 195 12.58 -0.26 -2.24
CA MET A 195 12.77 1.10 -2.74
C MET A 195 11.65 1.98 -2.20
N MET A 196 11.78 2.37 -0.94
CA MET A 196 10.75 3.09 -0.20
C MET A 196 11.01 4.60 -0.18
N PHE A 197 9.94 5.39 -0.27
CA PHE A 197 9.95 6.79 0.11
C PHE A 197 9.86 6.94 1.64
N PRO A 198 10.80 7.66 2.28
CA PRO A 198 10.76 7.89 3.71
C PRO A 198 9.77 8.99 4.09
N GLU A 199 8.87 8.67 5.01
CA GLU A 199 7.95 9.64 5.62
C GLU A 199 8.01 9.53 7.15
N ARG A 200 7.75 10.63 7.86
CA ARG A 200 7.55 10.61 9.32
C ARG A 200 6.16 10.07 9.62
N TYR A 201 6.06 9.26 10.66
CA TYR A 201 4.82 8.55 11.04
C TYR A 201 4.24 7.73 9.89
N GLY A 202 5.11 7.11 9.10
CA GLY A 202 4.73 6.43 7.87
C GLY A 202 3.95 5.15 8.06
N ARG A 203 3.31 4.73 6.97
CA ARG A 203 2.52 3.49 6.92
C ARG A 203 3.35 2.24 7.22
N ILE A 204 4.60 2.21 6.77
CA ILE A 204 5.48 1.04 6.93
C ILE A 204 6.48 1.25 8.07
N SER A 205 7.11 2.43 8.11
CA SER A 205 8.09 2.81 9.13
C SER A 205 7.64 4.06 9.84
N TYR A 206 7.67 4.04 11.18
CA TYR A 206 7.25 5.18 12.00
C TYR A 206 8.19 6.39 11.88
N PHE A 207 9.47 6.17 11.55
CA PHE A 207 10.44 7.22 11.26
C PHE A 207 11.14 6.96 9.92
N PRO A 208 11.66 7.99 9.23
CA PRO A 208 12.53 7.84 8.07
C PRO A 208 13.73 6.91 8.37
N THR A 209 13.77 5.74 7.74
CA THR A 209 14.85 4.75 7.92
C THR A 209 15.88 4.77 6.80
N CYS A 210 15.57 5.39 5.66
CA CYS A 210 16.45 5.55 4.51
C CYS A 210 16.10 6.82 3.72
N GLU A 211 16.84 7.16 2.68
CA GLU A 211 16.49 8.25 1.74
C GLU A 211 15.73 7.71 0.52
N SER A 212 15.06 8.56 -0.26
CA SER A 212 14.26 8.18 -1.45
C SER A 212 15.07 7.46 -2.55
N GLY A 213 16.37 7.75 -2.67
CA GLY A 213 17.31 7.10 -3.59
C GLY A 213 17.96 5.83 -3.02
N ASN A 214 17.32 5.21 -2.04
CA ASN A 214 17.92 4.15 -1.25
C ASN A 214 17.02 2.92 -1.14
N THR A 215 17.61 1.82 -0.66
CA THR A 215 16.89 0.59 -0.34
C THR A 215 16.82 0.36 1.16
N LEU A 216 15.64 0.00 1.65
CA LEU A 216 15.37 -0.42 3.01
C LEU A 216 15.84 -1.86 3.26
N HIS A 217 15.86 -2.72 2.24
CA HIS A 217 16.31 -4.11 2.39
C HIS A 217 17.79 -4.18 2.73
N ASN A 218 18.60 -3.37 2.04
CA ASN A 218 20.06 -3.35 2.21
C ASN A 218 20.67 -4.76 2.17
N SER A 219 20.13 -5.60 1.28
CA SER A 219 20.41 -7.04 1.19
C SER A 219 21.15 -7.40 -0.10
N GLY A 220 21.43 -6.42 -0.96
CA GLY A 220 22.07 -6.62 -2.25
C GLY A 220 21.26 -7.59 -3.13
N ALA A 221 21.92 -8.44 -3.91
CA ALA A 221 21.22 -9.34 -4.82
C ALA A 221 20.22 -10.32 -4.14
N PHE A 222 20.31 -10.54 -2.82
CA PHE A 222 19.31 -11.32 -2.08
C PHE A 222 17.96 -10.61 -1.92
N ALA A 223 17.89 -9.29 -2.14
CA ALA A 223 16.64 -8.54 -2.08
C ALA A 223 15.57 -9.09 -3.06
N GLN A 224 15.99 -9.66 -4.19
CA GLN A 224 15.09 -10.31 -5.15
C GLN A 224 14.42 -11.58 -4.60
N THR A 225 14.87 -12.13 -3.47
CA THR A 225 14.31 -13.36 -2.89
C THR A 225 13.50 -13.15 -1.62
N LEU A 226 13.53 -11.96 -1.02
CA LEU A 226 12.95 -11.72 0.31
C LEU A 226 11.43 -11.95 0.35
N LYS A 227 10.73 -11.50 -0.69
CA LYS A 227 9.27 -11.55 -0.79
C LYS A 227 8.75 -12.24 -2.04
N LYS A 228 9.64 -12.76 -2.90
CA LYS A 228 9.27 -13.26 -4.24
C LYS A 228 8.15 -14.31 -4.23
N ASP A 229 8.13 -15.17 -3.22
CA ASP A 229 7.18 -16.29 -3.12
C ASP A 229 5.91 -15.91 -2.36
N LEU A 230 5.80 -14.67 -1.86
CA LEU A 230 4.60 -14.21 -1.16
C LEU A 230 3.48 -13.93 -2.17
N PRO A 231 2.25 -14.40 -1.91
CA PRO A 231 1.09 -14.01 -2.68
C PRO A 231 0.81 -12.52 -2.46
N CYS A 232 0.35 -11.84 -3.50
CA CYS A 232 0.17 -10.38 -3.49
C CYS A 232 -1.07 -9.97 -4.29
N VAL A 233 -1.80 -8.97 -3.78
CA VAL A 233 -2.90 -8.30 -4.48
C VAL A 233 -2.54 -6.85 -4.74
N THR A 234 -2.49 -6.45 -6.02
CA THR A 234 -2.20 -5.07 -6.43
C THR A 234 -3.32 -4.49 -7.28
N CYS A 235 -3.28 -3.18 -7.54
CA CYS A 235 -4.06 -2.58 -8.61
C CYS A 235 -3.55 -3.03 -10.00
N THR A 236 -4.27 -2.65 -11.06
CA THR A 236 -3.80 -2.84 -12.45
C THR A 236 -2.58 -1.98 -12.75
N LYS A 237 -1.69 -2.46 -13.63
CA LYS A 237 -0.50 -1.69 -14.04
C LYS A 237 -0.89 -0.36 -14.69
N LYS A 238 -1.98 -0.32 -15.47
CA LYS A 238 -2.50 0.93 -16.04
C LYS A 238 -2.93 1.95 -14.98
N MET A 239 -3.60 1.51 -13.91
CA MET A 239 -3.91 2.39 -12.78
C MET A 239 -2.63 2.93 -12.15
N PHE A 240 -1.69 2.04 -11.82
CA PHE A 240 -0.42 2.44 -11.22
C PHE A 240 0.39 3.42 -12.10
N ALA A 241 0.44 3.18 -13.42
CA ALA A 241 1.04 4.09 -14.39
C ALA A 241 0.42 5.49 -14.30
N GLY A 242 -0.91 5.57 -14.24
CA GLY A 242 -1.63 6.84 -14.08
C GLY A 242 -1.24 7.59 -12.81
N TYR A 243 -1.06 6.87 -11.69
CA TYR A 243 -0.53 7.45 -10.47
C TYR A 243 0.89 7.97 -10.66
N ILE A 244 1.79 7.22 -11.28
CA ILE A 244 3.18 7.68 -11.48
C ILE A 244 3.22 8.92 -12.39
N ILE A 245 2.55 8.88 -13.54
CA ILE A 245 2.55 9.95 -14.56
C ILE A 245 2.15 11.30 -13.94
N ARG A 246 1.01 11.35 -13.24
CA ARG A 246 0.51 12.61 -12.67
C ARG A 246 1.45 13.17 -11.59
N HIS A 247 2.13 12.32 -10.81
CA HIS A 247 3.11 12.77 -9.82
C HIS A 247 4.39 13.31 -10.47
N LEU A 248 4.87 12.66 -11.53
CA LEU A 248 5.98 13.18 -12.33
C LEU A 248 5.59 14.52 -13.00
N ASN A 249 4.32 14.70 -13.36
CA ASN A 249 3.80 15.96 -13.88
C ASN A 249 3.65 17.07 -12.83
N CYS A 250 3.55 16.73 -11.55
CA CYS A 250 3.73 17.68 -10.44
C CYS A 250 5.18 18.13 -10.25
N GLY A 251 6.12 17.60 -11.05
CA GLY A 251 7.55 17.93 -10.95
C GLY A 251 8.28 17.17 -9.86
N LEU A 252 7.72 16.05 -9.37
CA LEU A 252 8.42 15.18 -8.45
C LEU A 252 9.55 14.44 -9.18
N VAL A 253 10.76 14.47 -8.61
CA VAL A 253 11.96 13.85 -9.19
C VAL A 253 12.26 12.53 -8.48
N PRO A 254 12.28 11.38 -9.18
CA PRO A 254 12.64 10.09 -8.58
C PRO A 254 14.03 10.10 -7.93
N ALA A 255 14.19 9.31 -6.88
CA ALA A 255 15.37 9.26 -6.00
C ALA A 255 15.64 10.53 -5.14
N ARG A 256 14.87 11.60 -5.35
CA ARG A 256 14.88 12.81 -4.51
C ARG A 256 13.55 12.99 -3.80
N ASP A 257 12.48 13.18 -4.57
CA ASP A 257 11.16 13.53 -4.07
C ASP A 257 10.23 12.31 -3.92
N ILE A 258 10.48 11.24 -4.67
CA ILE A 258 9.77 9.94 -4.61
C ILE A 258 10.76 8.80 -4.75
N ALA A 259 10.34 7.57 -4.46
CA ALA A 259 11.21 6.41 -4.45
C ALA A 259 11.91 6.15 -5.79
N CYS A 260 13.06 5.47 -5.73
CA CYS A 260 13.78 4.95 -6.89
C CYS A 260 13.28 3.55 -7.34
N ALA A 261 11.98 3.29 -7.22
CA ALA A 261 11.38 2.02 -7.61
C ALA A 261 11.51 1.75 -9.13
N PRO A 262 11.72 0.50 -9.58
CA PRO A 262 11.86 0.15 -11.00
C PRO A 262 10.76 0.71 -11.91
N SER A 263 9.51 0.68 -11.47
CA SER A 263 8.36 1.23 -12.20
C SER A 263 8.44 2.74 -12.38
N ILE A 264 8.77 3.48 -11.32
CA ILE A 264 8.92 4.94 -11.34
C ILE A 264 10.08 5.34 -12.26
N LEU A 265 11.24 4.70 -12.12
CA LEU A 265 12.41 5.00 -12.94
C LEU A 265 12.13 4.71 -14.43
N THR A 266 11.48 3.58 -14.73
CA THR A 266 11.11 3.21 -16.10
C THR A 266 10.20 4.25 -16.74
N LEU A 267 9.15 4.70 -16.04
CA LEU A 267 8.23 5.70 -16.59
C LEU A 267 8.83 7.09 -16.67
N ALA A 268 9.64 7.50 -15.68
CA ALA A 268 10.36 8.77 -15.76
C ALA A 268 11.34 8.80 -16.95
N CYS A 269 12.05 7.70 -17.22
CA CYS A 269 12.84 7.56 -18.44
C CYS A 269 11.97 7.62 -19.71
N CYS A 270 10.86 6.89 -19.79
CA CYS A 270 10.01 6.93 -20.97
C CYS A 270 9.46 8.34 -21.24
N MET A 271 9.09 9.08 -20.20
CA MET A 271 8.54 10.43 -20.31
C MET A 271 9.60 11.54 -20.48
N GLY A 272 10.89 11.21 -20.35
CA GLY A 272 11.96 12.23 -20.35
C GLY A 272 11.93 13.17 -19.15
N LYS A 273 11.49 12.67 -18.00
CA LYS A 273 11.49 13.40 -16.73
C LYS A 273 12.86 13.31 -16.08
N GLU A 274 13.18 14.32 -15.28
CA GLU A 274 14.40 14.37 -14.47
C GLU A 274 14.38 13.23 -13.45
N ILE A 275 15.55 12.60 -13.24
CA ILE A 275 15.80 11.60 -12.20
C ILE A 275 17.11 12.01 -11.50
N ALA A 276 17.11 12.01 -10.16
CA ALA A 276 18.28 12.35 -9.36
C ALA A 276 19.21 11.13 -9.23
N TRP A 277 19.81 10.73 -10.35
CA TRP A 277 20.61 9.52 -10.47
C TRP A 277 21.77 9.43 -9.47
N GLU A 278 22.39 10.57 -9.17
CA GLU A 278 23.47 10.72 -8.20
C GLU A 278 23.04 10.43 -6.74
N ARG A 279 21.72 10.45 -6.48
CA ARG A 279 21.16 10.09 -5.17
C ARG A 279 20.84 8.61 -5.05
N ILE A 280 20.81 7.87 -6.16
CA ILE A 280 20.64 6.42 -6.09
C ILE A 280 21.94 5.82 -5.56
N THR A 281 21.87 5.29 -4.35
CA THR A 281 23.04 4.75 -3.65
C THR A 281 23.54 3.46 -4.29
N ASP A 282 24.84 3.15 -4.13
CA ASP A 282 25.46 1.92 -4.64
C ASP A 282 24.69 0.65 -4.24
N ARG A 283 24.21 0.61 -2.99
CA ARG A 283 23.41 -0.52 -2.50
C ARG A 283 22.05 -0.66 -3.19
N ALA A 284 21.40 0.45 -3.51
CA ALA A 284 20.15 0.42 -4.27
C ALA A 284 20.41 -0.04 -5.71
N TRP A 285 21.50 0.42 -6.33
CA TRP A 285 21.93 -0.08 -7.64
C TRP A 285 22.19 -1.59 -7.64
N VAL A 286 22.88 -2.13 -6.64
CA VAL A 286 23.10 -3.58 -6.53
C VAL A 286 21.78 -4.37 -6.50
N GLU A 287 20.75 -3.85 -5.85
CA GLU A 287 19.43 -4.49 -5.82
C GLU A 287 18.69 -4.35 -7.16
N LEU A 288 18.70 -3.17 -7.78
CA LEU A 288 18.12 -2.93 -9.10
C LEU A 288 18.76 -3.81 -10.19
N ASP A 289 20.09 -3.85 -10.21
CA ASP A 289 20.89 -4.65 -11.16
C ASP A 289 20.58 -6.14 -11.03
N SER A 290 20.32 -6.62 -9.80
CA SER A 290 20.02 -8.03 -9.54
C SER A 290 18.76 -8.54 -10.25
N VAL A 291 17.88 -7.63 -10.66
CA VAL A 291 16.65 -7.91 -11.40
C VAL A 291 16.62 -7.26 -12.79
N GLY A 292 17.79 -6.88 -13.31
CA GLY A 292 17.97 -6.42 -14.68
C GLY A 292 17.74 -4.93 -14.93
N PHE A 293 17.51 -4.13 -13.88
CA PHE A 293 17.29 -2.68 -13.99
C PHE A 293 18.60 -1.90 -13.88
N THR A 294 19.47 -2.09 -14.88
CA THR A 294 20.79 -1.43 -14.93
C THR A 294 20.69 -0.02 -15.51
N ARG A 295 21.78 0.75 -15.41
CA ARG A 295 21.86 2.06 -16.05
C ARG A 295 21.67 1.98 -17.56
N GLU A 296 22.29 1.00 -18.21
CA GLU A 296 22.18 0.76 -19.65
C GLU A 296 20.74 0.41 -20.05
N TYR A 297 20.02 -0.37 -19.23
CA TYR A 297 18.60 -0.65 -19.45
C TYR A 297 17.80 0.66 -19.47
N PHE A 298 17.97 1.52 -18.46
CA PHE A 298 17.24 2.79 -18.38
C PHE A 298 17.58 3.75 -19.53
N ASP A 299 18.85 3.81 -19.93
CA ASP A 299 19.30 4.65 -21.05
C ASP A 299 18.79 4.12 -22.42
N SER A 300 18.41 2.84 -22.49
CA SER A 300 17.86 2.22 -23.71
C SER A 300 16.36 2.45 -23.92
N LEU A 301 15.64 2.92 -22.90
CA LEU A 301 14.18 3.06 -22.94
C LEU A 301 13.75 4.13 -23.97
N PRO A 302 12.69 3.85 -24.76
CA PRO A 302 12.20 4.80 -25.75
C PRO A 302 11.52 6.00 -25.08
N ARG A 303 11.49 7.14 -25.78
CA ARG A 303 10.60 8.24 -25.39
C ARG A 303 9.17 7.91 -25.82
N LEU A 304 8.23 8.04 -24.90
CA LEU A 304 6.82 7.73 -25.09
C LEU A 304 5.94 8.86 -24.56
N THR A 305 4.77 9.02 -25.17
CA THR A 305 3.69 9.85 -24.64
C THR A 305 2.99 9.18 -23.46
N GLU A 306 2.24 9.95 -22.69
CA GLU A 306 1.46 9.42 -21.56
C GLU A 306 0.41 8.41 -22.01
N GLU A 307 -0.24 8.65 -23.15
CA GLU A 307 -1.23 7.73 -23.74
C GLU A 307 -0.59 6.38 -24.11
N GLU A 308 0.55 6.41 -24.81
CA GLU A 308 1.29 5.20 -25.15
C GLU A 308 1.77 4.43 -23.91
N ILE A 309 2.20 5.13 -22.85
CA ILE A 309 2.57 4.50 -21.58
C ILE A 309 1.37 3.79 -20.94
N LEU A 310 0.20 4.42 -20.93
CA LEU A 310 -1.01 3.83 -20.35
C LEU A 310 -1.51 2.62 -21.15
N GLU A 311 -1.39 2.65 -22.47
CA GLU A 311 -1.73 1.53 -23.36
C GLU A 311 -0.76 0.37 -23.22
N ARG A 312 0.54 0.67 -23.03
CA ARG A 312 1.62 -0.32 -22.87
C ARG A 312 1.97 -0.60 -21.42
N ALA A 313 1.12 -0.22 -20.47
CA ALA A 313 1.43 -0.30 -19.04
C ALA A 313 1.76 -1.74 -18.59
N ASP A 314 1.11 -2.74 -19.20
CA ASP A 314 1.39 -4.15 -18.87
C ASP A 314 2.77 -4.64 -19.32
N GLU A 315 3.30 -4.07 -20.39
CA GLU A 315 4.63 -4.31 -20.94
C GLU A 315 5.69 -3.54 -20.15
N LEU A 316 5.45 -2.25 -19.89
CA LEU A 316 6.45 -1.32 -19.34
C LEU A 316 6.67 -1.47 -17.83
N ILE A 317 5.59 -1.63 -17.07
CA ILE A 317 5.70 -1.68 -15.61
C ILE A 317 6.08 -3.11 -15.22
N PRO A 318 7.21 -3.34 -14.56
CA PRO A 318 7.49 -4.66 -14.02
C PRO A 318 6.50 -5.03 -12.91
N GLY A 319 6.38 -6.30 -12.56
CA GLY A 319 5.48 -6.65 -11.47
C GLY A 319 5.52 -8.12 -11.12
N MET A 320 4.38 -8.56 -10.60
CA MET A 320 4.15 -9.91 -10.12
C MET A 320 4.32 -10.98 -11.20
N GLU A 321 4.76 -12.15 -10.77
CA GLU A 321 4.80 -13.38 -11.56
C GLU A 321 3.44 -14.09 -11.52
N ASP A 322 3.11 -14.77 -12.61
CA ASP A 322 1.87 -15.53 -12.79
C ASP A 322 0.58 -14.74 -12.48
N ALA A 323 0.65 -13.41 -12.60
CA ALA A 323 -0.41 -12.55 -12.13
C ALA A 323 -1.59 -12.47 -13.09
N VAL A 324 -2.78 -12.80 -12.58
CA VAL A 324 -4.06 -12.70 -13.29
C VAL A 324 -4.82 -11.44 -12.88
N THR A 325 -5.60 -10.88 -13.80
CA THR A 325 -6.54 -9.79 -13.50
C THR A 325 -7.86 -10.40 -13.05
N VAL A 326 -8.37 -9.95 -11.90
CA VAL A 326 -9.62 -10.42 -11.29
C VAL A 326 -10.49 -9.21 -11.00
N LYS A 327 -11.78 -9.30 -11.28
CA LYS A 327 -12.73 -8.24 -10.90
C LYS A 327 -12.94 -8.32 -9.39
N ALA A 328 -12.88 -7.19 -8.68
CA ALA A 328 -13.14 -7.20 -7.24
C ALA A 328 -14.51 -7.83 -6.90
N ALA A 329 -15.54 -7.61 -7.74
CA ALA A 329 -16.87 -8.19 -7.54
C ALA A 329 -16.91 -9.74 -7.54
N ASP A 330 -15.88 -10.41 -8.07
CA ASP A 330 -15.80 -11.88 -8.09
C ASP A 330 -15.22 -12.45 -6.78
N ILE A 331 -14.55 -11.62 -5.96
CA ILE A 331 -13.82 -12.03 -4.75
C ILE A 331 -14.16 -11.20 -3.50
N VAL A 332 -14.93 -10.13 -3.66
CA VAL A 332 -15.39 -9.24 -2.58
C VAL A 332 -16.89 -9.39 -2.41
N LEU A 333 -17.32 -9.67 -1.18
CA LEU A 333 -18.72 -9.76 -0.79
C LEU A 333 -19.15 -8.44 -0.14
N ASP A 334 -20.21 -7.83 -0.66
CA ASP A 334 -20.84 -6.70 0.01
C ASP A 334 -21.87 -7.24 1.02
N VAL A 335 -21.71 -6.90 2.31
CA VAL A 335 -22.50 -7.44 3.42
C VAL A 335 -23.00 -6.35 4.36
N GLU A 336 -24.02 -6.67 5.14
CA GLU A 336 -24.47 -5.87 6.28
C GLU A 336 -24.24 -6.67 7.57
N ILE A 337 -23.60 -6.04 8.57
CA ILE A 337 -23.34 -6.64 9.88
C ILE A 337 -24.30 -6.02 10.89
N GLU A 338 -25.13 -6.84 11.54
CA GLU A 338 -26.15 -6.40 12.51
C GLU A 338 -25.55 -6.25 13.92
N PHE A 339 -25.98 -5.22 14.67
CA PHE A 339 -25.59 -4.98 16.05
C PHE A 339 -26.62 -4.20 16.88
#